data_AF-A0A524LV00-F1
#
_entry.id   AF-A0A524LV00-F1
#
_cell.length_a   1.000
_cell.length_b   1.000
_cell.length_c   1.000
_cell.angle_alpha   90.00
_cell.angle_beta   90.00
_cell.angle_gamma   90.00
#
_symmetry.space_group_name_H-M   'P 1'
#
loop_
_entity.id
_entity.type
_entity.pdbx_description
1 polymer ?
#
loop_
_entity_poly.entity_id
_entity_poly.type
_entity_poly.pdbx_seq_one_letter_code
_entity_poly.pdbx_strand_id
1 'polypeptide(L)'
;MTEKDLIIIGSGPAGLQAAHEAQKAGIDYLVLEKGHIAQSWRDIREDMVMLSPCLPQRDWTSISVDFPIWKMDVKRPFCYAYEFVKYLDEFSSHFDLNIKLNCSVTHIQKIENGFELQTDQDIFRSKTVLVASGFFGNPFIPDIPGMRQNPIVSHSHQFKTAESFRNKRVIVIGSGNSAAETAISLAGYAQVYLLTRNELEFFSRTKNLCDIRGISESFLLELISMDIIRYLPNTQIERVEENVVYITGRQIETNAIICATGYNADLSAFGEMEIPTDKRTKFPVITSSAESSSYSDLFFAGPLAYRKISSMLIHGFSKFVPDTVKEIKNRITNNKS
;
A
#
# COMPACT_ATOMS: atom_id res chain seq x y z
N MET A 1 4.54 -28.65 14.00
CA MET A 1 3.38 -27.74 13.93
C MET A 1 3.60 -26.67 14.96
N THR A 2 3.77 -25.42 14.54
CA THR A 2 4.08 -24.32 15.47
C THR A 2 2.76 -23.64 15.84
N GLU A 3 2.44 -23.65 17.13
CA GLU A 3 1.26 -22.97 17.69
C GLU A 3 1.68 -21.65 18.33
N LYS A 4 0.97 -20.57 18.03
CA LYS A 4 1.24 -19.22 18.55
C LYS A 4 -0.03 -18.59 19.12
N ASP A 5 0.13 -17.67 20.07
CA ASP A 5 -1.00 -16.86 20.52
C ASP A 5 -1.43 -15.88 19.40
N LEU A 6 -0.47 -15.33 18.64
CA LEU A 6 -0.71 -14.42 17.51
C LEU A 6 0.17 -14.75 16.29
N ILE A 7 -0.44 -14.84 15.11
CA ILE A 7 0.31 -14.79 13.83
C ILE A 7 0.01 -13.47 13.13
N ILE A 8 1.08 -12.77 12.73
CA ILE A 8 1.03 -11.53 11.96
C ILE A 8 1.44 -11.84 10.52
N ILE A 9 0.59 -11.53 9.54
CA ILE A 9 0.87 -11.79 8.13
C ILE A 9 1.40 -10.52 7.47
N GLY A 10 2.67 -10.53 7.07
CA GLY A 10 3.36 -9.42 6.41
C GLY A 10 4.26 -8.62 7.35
N SER A 11 5.47 -8.32 6.89
CA SER A 11 6.50 -7.54 7.57
C SER A 11 6.68 -6.13 6.98
N GLY A 12 5.59 -5.58 6.45
CA GLY A 12 5.52 -4.15 6.12
C GLY A 12 5.50 -3.28 7.39
N PRO A 13 5.47 -1.94 7.25
CA PRO A 13 5.51 -1.02 8.38
C PRO A 13 4.49 -1.32 9.49
N ALA A 14 3.25 -1.66 9.12
CA ALA A 14 2.20 -1.98 10.08
C ALA A 14 2.43 -3.33 10.79
N GLY A 15 2.97 -4.32 10.08
CA GLY A 15 3.29 -5.63 10.64
C GLY A 15 4.47 -5.59 11.61
N LEU A 16 5.52 -4.83 11.25
CA LEU A 16 6.67 -4.59 12.14
C LEU A 16 6.28 -3.83 13.40
N GLN A 17 5.41 -2.83 13.27
CA GLN A 17 4.88 -2.13 14.44
C GLN A 17 4.04 -3.07 15.32
N ALA A 18 3.17 -3.87 14.72
CA ALA A 18 2.36 -4.82 15.46
C ALA A 18 3.22 -5.87 16.19
N ALA A 19 4.31 -6.33 15.57
CA ALA A 19 5.28 -7.24 16.18
C ALA A 19 5.99 -6.61 17.38
N HIS A 20 6.44 -5.36 17.25
CA HIS A 20 7.05 -4.61 18.36
C HIS A 20 6.09 -4.44 19.54
N GLU A 21 4.86 -4.03 19.27
CA GLU A 21 3.85 -3.87 20.32
C GLU A 21 3.43 -5.22 20.93
N ALA A 22 3.37 -6.29 20.14
CA ALA A 22 3.09 -7.64 20.63
C ALA A 22 4.20 -8.15 21.55
N GLN A 23 5.47 -7.88 21.18
CA GLN A 23 6.64 -8.18 22.00
C GLN A 23 6.60 -7.45 23.34
N LYS A 24 6.33 -6.12 23.32
CA LYS A 24 6.18 -5.31 24.53
C LYS A 24 5.04 -5.81 25.43
N ALA A 25 3.96 -6.31 24.84
CA ALA A 25 2.84 -6.90 25.56
C ALA A 25 3.08 -8.35 26.03
N GLY A 26 4.24 -8.95 25.72
CA GLY A 26 4.55 -10.34 26.06
C GLY A 26 3.57 -11.34 25.42
N ILE A 27 3.16 -11.08 24.18
CA ILE A 27 2.36 -12.02 23.37
C ILE A 27 3.32 -12.99 22.69
N ASP A 28 3.03 -14.30 22.70
CA ASP A 28 3.79 -15.24 21.87
C ASP A 28 3.37 -15.10 20.41
N TYR A 29 4.18 -14.38 19.62
CA TYR A 29 3.87 -14.03 18.24
C TYR A 29 4.88 -14.60 17.24
N LEU A 30 4.45 -14.66 15.98
CA LEU A 30 5.31 -14.88 14.82
C LEU A 30 4.83 -14.04 13.64
N VAL A 31 5.76 -13.35 12.97
CA VAL A 31 5.47 -12.69 11.68
C VAL A 31 5.81 -13.63 10.53
N LEU A 32 4.91 -13.78 9.56
CA LEU A 32 5.14 -14.51 8.32
C LEU A 32 5.24 -13.53 7.15
N GLU A 33 6.38 -13.51 6.47
CA GLU A 33 6.64 -12.63 5.32
C GLU A 33 7.00 -13.45 4.09
N LYS A 34 6.35 -13.16 2.96
CA LYS A 34 6.57 -13.88 1.69
C LYS A 34 7.91 -13.57 1.03
N GLY A 35 8.49 -12.39 1.25
CA GLY A 35 9.79 -11.98 0.71
C GLY A 35 10.75 -11.53 1.80
N HIS A 36 11.34 -10.37 1.62
CA HIS A 36 12.16 -9.70 2.61
C HIS A 36 11.35 -8.74 3.50
N ILE A 37 11.95 -8.33 4.61
CA ILE A 37 11.44 -7.23 5.43
C ILE A 37 11.11 -6.03 4.54
N ALA A 38 9.89 -5.52 4.67
CA ALA A 38 9.38 -4.40 3.88
C ALA A 38 9.45 -4.61 2.35
N GLN A 39 9.27 -5.83 1.83
CA GLN A 39 9.41 -6.16 0.41
C GLN A 39 8.74 -5.15 -0.53
N SER A 40 7.48 -4.79 -0.30
CA SER A 40 6.77 -3.84 -1.18
C SER A 40 7.40 -2.45 -1.23
N TRP A 41 8.15 -2.03 -0.21
CA TRP A 41 8.92 -0.79 -0.21
C TRP A 41 10.25 -0.93 -0.95
N ARG A 42 10.84 -2.12 -0.97
CA ARG A 42 12.02 -2.43 -1.80
C ARG A 42 11.70 -2.42 -3.28
N ASP A 43 10.47 -2.76 -3.63
CA ASP A 43 10.00 -2.77 -5.01
C ASP A 43 9.68 -1.36 -5.53
N ILE A 44 9.63 -0.35 -4.66
CA ILE A 44 9.48 1.07 -5.04
C ILE A 44 10.83 1.60 -5.53
N ARG A 45 10.82 2.56 -6.48
CA ARG A 45 12.02 3.25 -6.94
C ARG A 45 12.79 3.85 -5.75
N GLU A 46 14.10 3.60 -5.69
CA GLU A 46 14.92 3.98 -4.54
C GLU A 46 14.91 5.50 -4.29
N ASP A 47 14.92 6.28 -5.37
CA ASP A 47 14.95 7.75 -5.36
C ASP A 47 13.56 8.40 -5.11
N MET A 48 12.51 7.62 -4.84
CA MET A 48 11.21 8.18 -4.47
C MET A 48 11.34 8.97 -3.17
N VAL A 49 10.95 10.24 -3.19
CA VAL A 49 10.86 11.08 -1.99
C VAL A 49 9.55 10.76 -1.27
N MET A 50 9.62 10.43 0.01
CA MET A 50 8.44 10.24 0.85
C MET A 50 7.64 11.54 0.98
N LEU A 51 6.32 11.45 1.03
CA LEU A 51 5.46 12.62 1.23
C LEU A 51 5.25 12.94 2.72
N SER A 52 5.56 12.00 3.63
CA SER A 52 5.46 12.19 5.07
C SER A 52 6.75 12.81 5.62
N PRO A 53 6.65 13.85 6.46
CA PRO A 53 7.82 14.41 7.12
C PRO A 53 8.40 13.41 8.14
N CYS A 54 9.69 13.56 8.40
CA CYS A 54 10.48 12.68 9.27
C CYS A 54 11.40 13.48 10.20
N LEU A 55 10.87 14.55 10.81
CA LEU A 55 11.62 15.47 11.68
C LEU A 55 11.18 15.36 13.15
N PRO A 56 12.02 15.70 14.14
CA PRO A 56 11.65 15.60 15.56
C PRO A 56 10.38 16.38 15.93
N GLN A 57 10.15 17.55 15.33
CA GLN A 57 8.95 18.37 15.62
C GLN A 57 7.73 17.93 14.80
N ARG A 58 7.94 17.10 13.77
CA ARG A 58 6.89 16.63 12.86
C ARG A 58 7.33 15.34 12.17
N ASP A 59 7.05 14.22 12.83
CA ASP A 59 7.30 12.91 12.25
C ASP A 59 6.01 12.14 12.01
N TRP A 60 5.82 11.79 10.74
CA TRP A 60 4.71 11.03 10.20
C TRP A 60 5.19 9.76 9.46
N THR A 61 6.45 9.39 9.68
CA THR A 61 7.15 8.33 8.97
C THR A 61 7.62 7.22 9.91
N SER A 62 8.04 7.52 11.15
CA SER A 62 8.41 6.45 12.09
C SER A 62 7.21 5.58 12.44
N ILE A 63 7.46 4.28 12.58
CA ILE A 63 6.44 3.31 13.00
C ILE A 63 6.41 3.15 14.53
N SER A 64 7.41 3.66 15.26
CA SER A 64 7.41 3.71 16.71
C SER A 64 8.16 4.93 17.23
N VAL A 65 7.72 5.43 18.38
CA VAL A 65 8.43 6.50 19.11
C VAL A 65 9.68 5.99 19.82
N ASP A 66 9.77 4.68 20.08
CA ASP A 66 10.91 4.04 20.74
C ASP A 66 12.15 4.03 19.83
N PHE A 67 11.92 4.00 18.51
CA PHE A 67 12.95 3.99 17.47
C PHE A 67 12.53 4.92 16.33
N PRO A 68 12.75 6.23 16.48
CA PRO A 68 12.32 7.22 15.49
C PRO A 68 13.34 7.39 14.36
N ILE A 69 12.87 7.51 13.12
CA ILE A 69 13.71 7.59 11.91
C ILE A 69 14.64 8.81 11.91
N TRP A 70 14.25 9.92 12.56
CA TRP A 70 15.05 11.15 12.60
C TRP A 70 16.31 11.04 13.47
N LYS A 71 16.48 9.93 14.21
CA LYS A 71 17.74 9.59 14.90
C LYS A 71 18.73 8.86 13.98
N MET A 72 18.30 8.41 12.81
CA MET A 72 19.18 7.88 11.76
C MET A 72 19.83 9.03 10.99
N ASP A 73 20.74 8.70 10.06
CA ASP A 73 21.42 9.67 9.21
C ASP A 73 20.52 10.21 8.06
N VAL A 74 19.36 10.77 8.43
CA VAL A 74 18.40 11.39 7.50
C VAL A 74 18.41 12.91 7.72
N LYS A 75 19.09 13.65 6.85
CA LYS A 75 19.33 15.12 6.99
C LYS A 75 18.33 15.99 6.22
N ARG A 76 17.09 15.52 6.08
CA ARG A 76 16.08 16.13 5.20
C ARG A 76 14.68 16.06 5.82
N PRO A 77 13.75 16.96 5.46
CA PRO A 77 12.39 16.89 5.98
C PRO A 77 11.63 15.64 5.55
N PHE A 78 11.93 15.11 4.36
CA PHE A 78 11.26 13.98 3.72
C PHE A 78 12.30 12.97 3.26
N CYS A 79 12.33 11.79 3.85
CA CYS A 79 13.30 10.74 3.50
C CYS A 79 13.06 10.16 2.10
N TYR A 80 14.08 9.53 1.52
CA TYR A 80 13.90 8.68 0.35
C TYR A 80 13.34 7.30 0.76
N ALA A 81 12.73 6.59 -0.19
CA ALA A 81 12.23 5.25 0.03
C ALA A 81 13.32 4.28 0.53
N TYR A 82 14.54 4.35 0.01
CA TYR A 82 15.64 3.49 0.49
C TYR A 82 16.03 3.78 1.95
N GLU A 83 15.94 5.04 2.40
CA GLU A 83 16.20 5.42 3.80
C GLU A 83 15.11 4.85 4.71
N PHE A 84 13.86 4.85 4.24
CA PHE A 84 12.75 4.23 4.96
C PHE A 84 12.87 2.70 5.01
N VAL A 85 13.31 2.04 3.93
CA VAL A 85 13.60 0.60 3.96
C VAL A 85 14.71 0.29 4.98
N LYS A 86 15.80 1.06 4.96
CA LYS A 86 16.90 0.92 5.93
C LYS A 86 16.40 1.10 7.37
N TYR A 87 15.52 2.08 7.60
CA TYR A 87 14.86 2.27 8.89
C TYR A 87 14.09 1.03 9.36
N LEU A 88 13.33 0.37 8.49
CA LEU A 88 12.56 -0.82 8.84
C LEU A 88 13.46 -2.03 9.12
N ASP A 89 14.57 -2.18 8.39
CA ASP A 89 15.57 -3.22 8.67
C ASP A 89 16.26 -3.01 10.02
N GLU A 90 16.71 -1.79 10.30
CA GLU A 90 17.33 -1.44 11.58
C GLU A 90 16.34 -1.54 12.73
N PHE A 91 15.08 -1.14 12.53
CA PHE A 91 14.01 -1.31 13.51
C PHE A 91 13.82 -2.78 13.87
N SER A 92 13.68 -3.65 12.86
CA SER A 92 13.48 -5.08 13.07
C SER A 92 14.67 -5.72 13.78
N SER A 93 15.89 -5.33 13.42
CA SER A 93 17.13 -5.87 14.00
C SER A 93 17.36 -5.36 15.43
N HIS A 94 17.06 -4.09 15.69
CA HIS A 94 17.24 -3.45 17.00
C HIS A 94 16.36 -4.10 18.08
N PHE A 95 15.12 -4.45 17.71
CA PHE A 95 14.18 -5.11 18.63
C PHE A 95 14.19 -6.64 18.52
N ASP A 96 15.05 -7.22 17.68
CA ASP A 96 15.13 -8.67 17.46
C ASP A 96 13.75 -9.32 17.21
N LEU A 97 12.99 -8.74 16.27
CA LEU A 97 11.62 -9.16 16.02
C LEU A 97 11.56 -10.58 15.44
N ASN A 98 10.61 -11.39 15.92
CA ASN A 98 10.43 -12.77 15.48
C ASN A 98 9.73 -12.85 14.11
N ILE A 99 10.51 -12.90 13.04
CA ILE A 99 10.03 -12.88 11.65
C ILE A 99 10.55 -14.10 10.90
N LYS A 100 9.64 -14.84 10.27
CA LYS A 100 9.95 -15.88 9.28
C LYS A 100 9.78 -15.31 7.87
N LEU A 101 10.91 -15.10 7.20
CA LEU A 101 10.99 -14.64 5.81
C LEU A 101 10.78 -15.79 4.82
N ASN A 102 10.56 -15.43 3.55
CA ASN A 102 10.32 -16.39 2.46
C ASN A 102 9.22 -17.40 2.80
N CYS A 103 8.16 -16.97 3.47
CA CYS A 103 7.08 -17.80 3.97
C CYS A 103 5.76 -17.19 3.53
N SER A 104 5.25 -17.65 2.38
CA SER A 104 4.04 -17.10 1.78
C SER A 104 2.81 -17.80 2.34
N VAL A 105 1.95 -17.08 3.05
CA VAL A 105 0.64 -17.60 3.46
C VAL A 105 -0.25 -17.73 2.22
N THR A 106 -0.66 -18.95 1.91
CA THR A 106 -1.48 -19.28 0.73
C THR A 106 -2.92 -19.60 1.08
N HIS A 107 -3.17 -20.07 2.30
CA HIS A 107 -4.51 -20.38 2.77
C HIS A 107 -4.67 -20.08 4.27
N ILE A 108 -5.82 -19.53 4.64
CA ILE A 108 -6.22 -19.23 6.02
C ILE A 108 -7.59 -19.86 6.21
N GLN A 109 -7.73 -20.68 7.25
CA GLN A 109 -9.01 -21.26 7.63
C GLN A 109 -9.27 -21.07 9.12
N LYS A 110 -10.54 -20.78 9.47
CA LYS A 110 -11.00 -20.80 10.87
C LYS A 110 -11.16 -22.26 11.30
N ILE A 111 -10.62 -22.60 12.45
CA ILE A 111 -10.78 -23.90 13.11
C ILE A 111 -11.42 -23.70 14.49
N GLU A 112 -11.80 -24.79 15.15
CA GLU A 112 -12.50 -24.75 16.45
C GLU A 112 -11.82 -23.83 17.47
N ASN A 113 -10.48 -23.91 17.58
CA ASN A 113 -9.69 -23.16 18.55
C ASN A 113 -8.74 -22.13 17.90
N GLY A 114 -9.19 -21.42 16.86
CA GLY A 114 -8.43 -20.33 16.25
C GLY A 114 -8.37 -20.44 14.74
N PHE A 115 -7.16 -20.38 14.19
CA PHE A 115 -6.89 -20.40 12.76
C PHE A 115 -5.77 -21.38 12.43
N GLU A 116 -5.89 -22.01 11.27
CA GLU A 116 -4.79 -22.71 10.61
C GLU A 116 -4.38 -21.92 9.38
N LEU A 117 -3.08 -21.71 9.22
CA LEU A 117 -2.48 -20.99 8.10
C LEU A 117 -1.57 -21.95 7.35
N GLN A 118 -1.93 -22.23 6.11
CA GLN A 118 -1.07 -22.94 5.18
C GLN A 118 -0.15 -21.96 4.49
N THR A 119 1.12 -22.33 4.42
CA THR A 119 2.13 -21.61 3.66
C THR A 119 2.66 -22.50 2.54
N ASP A 120 3.54 -21.95 1.71
CA ASP A 120 4.27 -22.70 0.68
C ASP A 120 5.20 -23.79 1.26
N GLN A 121 5.52 -23.74 2.55
CA GLN A 121 6.50 -24.63 3.19
C GLN A 121 5.92 -25.42 4.37
N ASP A 122 5.10 -24.78 5.19
CA ASP A 122 4.68 -25.27 6.50
C ASP A 122 3.20 -24.96 6.80
N ILE A 123 2.67 -25.60 7.83
CA ILE A 123 1.36 -25.29 8.42
C ILE A 123 1.57 -24.74 9.84
N PHE A 124 0.91 -23.61 10.11
CA PHE A 124 0.92 -22.93 11.39
C PHE A 124 -0.47 -22.87 12.00
N ARG A 125 -0.54 -22.80 13.33
CA ARG A 125 -1.79 -22.56 14.06
C ARG A 125 -1.66 -21.37 14.97
N SER A 126 -2.73 -20.61 15.09
CA SER A 126 -2.80 -19.48 16.01
C SER A 126 -4.19 -19.21 16.53
N LYS A 127 -4.30 -18.77 17.78
CA LYS A 127 -5.57 -18.30 18.34
C LYS A 127 -6.09 -17.05 17.64
N THR A 128 -5.18 -16.13 17.36
CA THR A 128 -5.47 -14.84 16.73
C THR A 128 -4.59 -14.64 15.49
N VAL A 129 -5.16 -14.03 14.45
CA VAL A 129 -4.44 -13.64 13.23
C VAL A 129 -4.57 -12.13 13.04
N LEU A 130 -3.46 -11.46 12.72
CA LEU A 130 -3.44 -10.06 12.30
C LEU A 130 -2.90 -9.96 10.87
N VAL A 131 -3.74 -9.56 9.93
CA VAL A 131 -3.36 -9.42 8.51
C VAL A 131 -2.81 -8.02 8.24
N ALA A 132 -1.51 -7.94 7.99
CA ALA A 132 -0.75 -6.72 7.72
C ALA A 132 -0.04 -6.75 6.36
N SER A 133 -0.56 -7.52 5.39
CA SER A 133 0.04 -7.76 4.06
C SER A 133 -0.05 -6.57 3.10
N GLY A 134 -0.77 -5.50 3.47
CA GLY A 134 -0.94 -4.30 2.66
C GLY A 134 -1.80 -4.53 1.41
N PHE A 135 -1.69 -3.64 0.42
CA PHE A 135 -2.44 -3.71 -0.85
C PHE A 135 -1.55 -3.70 -2.09
N PHE A 136 -0.25 -3.43 -1.97
CA PHE A 136 0.63 -3.19 -3.12
C PHE A 136 0.74 -4.40 -4.06
N GLY A 137 0.51 -5.60 -3.53
CA GLY A 137 0.48 -6.85 -4.31
C GLY A 137 -0.73 -7.01 -5.22
N ASN A 138 -1.77 -6.17 -5.12
CA ASN A 138 -2.99 -6.28 -5.92
C ASN A 138 -3.34 -4.95 -6.64
N PRO A 139 -2.60 -4.60 -7.71
CA PRO A 139 -2.86 -3.40 -8.51
C PRO A 139 -4.27 -3.34 -9.09
N PHE A 140 -4.90 -2.18 -9.03
CA PHE A 140 -6.24 -1.98 -9.59
C PHE A 140 -6.14 -1.48 -11.03
N ILE A 141 -6.43 -2.36 -12.00
CA ILE A 141 -6.72 -1.97 -13.38
C ILE A 141 -8.25 -1.84 -13.54
N PRO A 142 -8.77 -0.68 -13.99
CA PRO A 142 -10.21 -0.49 -14.17
C PRO A 142 -10.82 -1.51 -15.14
N ASP A 143 -12.03 -1.94 -14.83
CA ASP A 143 -12.79 -2.86 -15.69
C ASP A 143 -13.44 -2.07 -16.83
N ILE A 144 -12.65 -1.84 -17.88
CA ILE A 144 -13.06 -1.16 -19.10
C ILE A 144 -12.79 -2.12 -20.26
N PRO A 145 -13.73 -2.28 -21.21
CA PRO A 145 -13.57 -3.20 -22.33
C PRO A 145 -12.21 -3.03 -23.04
N GLY A 146 -11.48 -4.14 -23.17
CA GLY A 146 -10.19 -4.19 -23.84
C GLY A 146 -9.01 -3.58 -23.07
N MET A 147 -9.16 -3.20 -21.79
CA MET A 147 -8.04 -2.67 -21.01
C MET A 147 -7.21 -3.78 -20.32
N ARG A 148 -7.84 -4.67 -19.55
CA ARG A 148 -7.11 -5.61 -18.66
C ARG A 148 -6.21 -6.62 -19.41
N GLN A 149 -6.62 -7.07 -20.60
CA GLN A 149 -5.88 -8.08 -21.38
C GLN A 149 -4.93 -7.46 -22.42
N ASN A 150 -4.88 -6.13 -22.52
CA ASN A 150 -4.13 -5.47 -23.59
C ASN A 150 -2.64 -5.37 -23.24
N PRO A 151 -1.73 -5.81 -24.13
CA PRO A 151 -0.29 -5.84 -23.86
C PRO A 151 0.36 -4.47 -23.66
N ILE A 152 -0.29 -3.38 -24.10
CA ILE A 152 0.25 -2.02 -23.91
C ILE A 152 -0.17 -1.40 -22.57
N VAL A 153 -1.04 -2.08 -21.80
CA VAL A 153 -1.53 -1.63 -20.50
C VAL A 153 -0.65 -2.19 -19.39
N SER A 154 -0.22 -1.30 -18.50
CA SER A 154 0.53 -1.65 -17.30
C SER A 154 0.03 -0.84 -16.10
N HIS A 155 0.30 -1.30 -14.89
CA HIS A 155 0.08 -0.49 -13.69
C HIS A 155 1.33 0.34 -13.36
N SER A 156 1.16 1.50 -12.71
CA SER A 156 2.29 2.34 -12.28
C SER A 156 3.26 1.62 -11.34
N HIS A 157 2.82 0.56 -10.67
CA HIS A 157 3.68 -0.32 -9.85
C HIS A 157 4.80 -1.00 -10.67
N GLN A 158 4.51 -1.30 -11.95
CA GLN A 158 5.44 -1.91 -12.90
C GLN A 158 6.32 -0.86 -13.60
N PHE A 159 6.00 0.43 -13.47
CA PHE A 159 6.81 1.51 -14.04
C PHE A 159 8.09 1.70 -13.22
N LYS A 160 9.24 1.38 -13.83
CA LYS A 160 10.56 1.56 -13.21
C LYS A 160 11.37 2.69 -13.82
N THR A 161 11.39 2.77 -15.15
CA THR A 161 12.22 3.74 -15.88
C THR A 161 11.46 4.37 -17.04
N ALA A 162 11.58 5.68 -17.20
CA ALA A 162 10.95 6.43 -18.30
C ALA A 162 11.62 6.17 -19.67
N GLU A 163 12.88 5.73 -19.68
CA GLU A 163 13.67 5.60 -20.91
C GLU A 163 13.09 4.57 -21.92
N SER A 164 12.44 3.51 -21.43
CA SER A 164 11.75 2.53 -22.29
C SER A 164 10.55 3.11 -23.06
N PHE A 165 10.14 4.33 -22.74
CA PHE A 165 9.08 5.08 -23.40
C PHE A 165 9.58 6.18 -24.33
N ARG A 166 10.89 6.25 -24.61
CA ARG A 166 11.47 7.26 -25.50
C ARG A 166 10.76 7.31 -26.85
N ASN A 167 10.37 8.53 -27.28
CA ASN A 167 9.64 8.82 -28.52
C ASN A 167 8.28 8.14 -28.66
N LYS A 168 7.72 7.59 -27.57
CA LYS A 168 6.38 7.00 -27.56
C LYS A 168 5.34 8.02 -27.14
N ARG A 169 4.10 7.75 -27.51
CA ARG A 169 2.94 8.36 -26.89
C ARG A 169 2.45 7.49 -25.74
N VAL A 170 2.27 8.07 -24.57
CA VAL A 170 1.90 7.37 -23.35
C VAL A 170 0.71 8.04 -22.70
N ILE A 171 -0.30 7.25 -22.36
CA ILE A 171 -1.45 7.69 -21.55
C ILE A 171 -1.21 7.27 -20.11
N VAL A 172 -1.22 8.23 -19.18
CA VAL A 172 -1.24 7.99 -17.74
C VAL A 172 -2.66 8.21 -17.24
N ILE A 173 -3.23 7.22 -16.54
CA ILE A 173 -4.59 7.27 -16.00
C ILE A 173 -4.53 7.37 -14.48
N GLY A 174 -5.11 8.41 -13.90
CA GLY A 174 -5.20 8.58 -12.45
C GLY A 174 -4.95 10.03 -11.99
N SER A 175 -5.44 10.37 -10.81
CA SER A 175 -5.43 11.75 -10.28
C SER A 175 -4.62 11.92 -8.99
N GLY A 176 -3.96 10.87 -8.51
CA GLY A 176 -3.17 10.88 -7.26
C GLY A 176 -1.68 11.13 -7.48
N ASN A 177 -0.92 11.14 -6.39
CA ASN A 177 0.53 11.34 -6.39
C ASN A 177 1.28 10.40 -7.36
N SER A 178 0.91 9.12 -7.43
CA SER A 178 1.55 8.18 -8.37
C SER A 178 1.33 8.56 -9.83
N ALA A 179 0.18 9.11 -10.19
CA ALA A 179 -0.10 9.55 -11.56
C ALA A 179 0.72 10.79 -11.91
N ALA A 180 0.77 11.76 -10.99
CA ALA A 180 1.59 12.96 -11.11
C ALA A 180 3.06 12.62 -11.32
N GLU A 181 3.64 11.80 -10.43
CA GLU A 181 5.06 11.41 -10.51
C GLU A 181 5.38 10.62 -11.79
N THR A 182 4.49 9.72 -12.21
CA THR A 182 4.66 8.95 -13.45
C THR A 182 4.65 9.88 -14.66
N ALA A 183 3.67 10.79 -14.74
CA ALA A 183 3.54 11.74 -15.83
C ALA A 183 4.76 12.68 -15.92
N ILE A 184 5.22 13.21 -14.78
CA ILE A 184 6.43 14.02 -14.69
C ILE A 184 7.66 13.25 -15.18
N SER A 185 7.83 12.01 -14.70
CA SER A 185 9.00 11.18 -15.06
C SER A 185 9.05 10.90 -16.56
N LEU A 186 7.88 10.74 -17.20
CA LEU A 186 7.76 10.49 -18.64
C LEU A 186 7.93 11.74 -19.50
N ALA A 187 7.67 12.94 -18.98
CA ALA A 187 7.58 14.17 -19.76
C ALA A 187 8.86 14.51 -20.56
N GLY A 188 10.03 14.07 -20.08
CA GLY A 188 11.31 14.23 -20.79
C GLY A 188 11.60 13.17 -21.86
N TYR A 189 10.78 12.12 -21.97
CA TYR A 189 11.04 10.95 -22.81
C TYR A 189 9.91 10.69 -23.83
N ALA A 190 8.67 10.98 -23.46
CA ALA A 190 7.47 10.60 -24.20
C ALA A 190 6.52 11.78 -24.40
N GLN A 191 5.62 11.64 -25.39
CA GLN A 191 4.43 12.48 -25.47
C GLN A 191 3.40 11.99 -24.46
N VAL A 192 3.21 12.74 -23.38
CA VAL A 192 2.37 12.30 -22.24
C VAL A 192 0.97 12.89 -22.33
N TYR A 193 -0.03 12.02 -22.16
CA TYR A 193 -1.42 12.37 -21.92
C TYR A 193 -1.78 11.98 -20.49
N LEU A 194 -2.27 12.91 -19.67
CA LEU A 194 -2.74 12.63 -18.32
C LEU A 194 -4.27 12.68 -18.30
N LEU A 195 -4.91 11.53 -18.10
CA LEU A 195 -6.37 11.40 -18.10
C LEU A 195 -6.87 11.18 -16.68
N THR A 196 -7.89 11.97 -16.29
CA THR A 196 -8.49 11.89 -14.96
C THR A 196 -10.02 11.90 -15.05
N ARG A 197 -10.68 11.22 -14.10
CA ARG A 197 -12.16 11.22 -14.02
C ARG A 197 -12.75 12.52 -13.50
N ASN A 198 -11.98 13.24 -12.70
CA ASN A 198 -12.32 14.55 -12.12
C ASN A 198 -11.12 15.47 -12.27
N GLU A 199 -11.25 16.74 -11.93
CA GLU A 199 -10.09 17.63 -11.87
C GLU A 199 -9.04 17.17 -10.85
N LEU A 200 -7.78 17.53 -11.12
CA LEU A 200 -6.67 17.33 -10.21
C LEU A 200 -6.83 18.22 -8.98
N GLU A 201 -6.74 17.60 -7.82
CA GLU A 201 -6.71 18.29 -6.54
C GLU A 201 -5.27 18.38 -6.03
N PHE A 202 -4.97 19.51 -5.41
CA PHE A 202 -3.62 19.87 -4.97
C PHE A 202 -3.61 20.25 -3.49
N PHE A 203 -2.64 19.72 -2.75
CA PHE A 203 -2.55 19.92 -1.31
C PHE A 203 -2.43 21.40 -0.93
N SER A 204 -1.73 22.24 -1.70
CA SER A 204 -1.63 23.67 -1.37
C SER A 204 -3.00 24.35 -1.28
N ARG A 205 -3.99 23.86 -2.04
CA ARG A 205 -5.37 24.37 -2.08
C ARG A 205 -6.27 23.68 -1.06
N THR A 206 -6.28 22.34 -1.04
CA THR A 206 -7.26 21.56 -0.26
C THR A 206 -6.82 21.26 1.17
N LYS A 207 -5.51 21.30 1.44
CA LYS A 207 -4.86 20.79 2.66
C LYS A 207 -5.10 19.31 2.94
N ASN A 208 -5.64 18.55 1.98
CA ASN A 208 -5.84 17.11 2.11
C ASN A 208 -4.55 16.36 1.73
N LEU A 209 -4.05 15.52 2.64
CA LEU A 209 -2.74 14.85 2.50
C LEU A 209 -2.67 13.84 1.35
N CYS A 210 -3.81 13.45 0.80
CA CYS A 210 -3.94 12.44 -0.25
C CYS A 210 -3.86 13.04 -1.67
N ASP A 211 -4.05 14.36 -1.75
CA ASP A 211 -4.02 15.10 -3.00
C ASP A 211 -2.56 15.29 -3.47
N ILE A 212 -2.37 15.73 -4.72
CA ILE A 212 -1.04 15.91 -5.29
C ILE A 212 -0.29 16.96 -4.48
N ARG A 213 0.93 16.64 -4.04
CA ARG A 213 1.69 17.47 -3.11
C ARG A 213 3.19 17.31 -3.27
N GLY A 214 3.93 18.14 -2.54
CA GLY A 214 5.39 18.12 -2.56
C GLY A 214 5.95 18.67 -3.87
N ILE A 215 7.10 18.18 -4.30
CA ILE A 215 7.79 18.65 -5.51
C ILE A 215 6.93 18.41 -6.76
N SER A 216 6.15 17.32 -6.77
CA SER A 216 5.29 16.95 -7.89
C SER A 216 4.17 17.95 -8.17
N GLU A 217 3.69 18.67 -7.16
CA GLU A 217 2.59 19.62 -7.32
C GLU A 217 2.96 20.81 -8.20
N SER A 218 4.00 21.56 -7.83
CA SER A 218 4.42 22.74 -8.59
C SER A 218 4.91 22.36 -9.99
N PHE A 219 5.65 21.26 -10.09
CA PHE A 219 6.24 20.86 -11.36
C PHE A 219 5.18 20.33 -12.34
N LEU A 220 4.21 19.54 -11.87
CA LEU A 220 3.11 19.09 -12.73
C LEU A 220 2.30 20.29 -13.28
N LEU A 221 2.00 21.28 -12.43
CA LEU A 221 1.27 22.48 -12.84
C LEU A 221 2.00 23.25 -13.95
N GLU A 222 3.33 23.37 -13.86
CA GLU A 222 4.15 24.02 -14.89
C GLU A 222 4.20 23.20 -16.20
N LEU A 223 4.37 21.88 -16.11
CA LEU A 223 4.37 21.02 -17.30
C LEU A 223 3.02 21.00 -18.02
N ILE A 224 1.91 21.10 -17.28
CA ILE A 224 0.57 21.23 -17.86
C ILE A 224 0.38 22.62 -18.48
N SER A 225 0.79 23.70 -17.80
CA SER A 225 0.60 25.07 -18.32
C SER A 225 1.40 25.36 -19.59
N MET A 226 2.51 24.65 -19.79
CA MET A 226 3.33 24.70 -21.00
C MET A 226 2.92 23.69 -22.08
N ASP A 227 1.80 22.97 -21.91
CA ASP A 227 1.34 21.90 -22.80
C ASP A 227 2.35 20.76 -23.05
N ILE A 228 3.35 20.62 -22.17
CA ILE A 228 4.32 19.51 -22.21
C ILE A 228 3.62 18.21 -21.83
N ILE A 229 2.78 18.25 -20.79
CA ILE A 229 1.84 17.17 -20.45
C ILE A 229 0.44 17.58 -20.91
N ARG A 230 -0.13 16.78 -21.82
CA ARG A 230 -1.50 17.00 -22.31
C ARG A 230 -2.51 16.49 -21.28
N TYR A 231 -2.99 17.38 -20.43
CA TYR A 231 -3.95 17.04 -19.40
C TYR A 231 -5.39 17.05 -19.93
N LEU A 232 -6.10 15.95 -19.71
CA LEU A 232 -7.50 15.76 -20.08
C LEU A 232 -8.32 15.46 -18.81
N PRO A 233 -8.89 16.50 -18.15
CA PRO A 233 -9.79 16.33 -17.00
C PRO A 233 -11.11 15.68 -17.42
N ASN A 234 -11.88 15.22 -16.43
CA ASN A 234 -13.27 14.79 -16.60
C ASN A 234 -13.48 13.79 -17.76
N THR A 235 -12.47 12.94 -17.98
CA THR A 235 -12.42 12.03 -19.12
C THR A 235 -12.86 10.63 -18.70
N GLN A 236 -13.87 10.12 -19.39
CA GLN A 236 -14.31 8.73 -19.29
C GLN A 236 -13.77 7.94 -20.49
N ILE A 237 -13.08 6.84 -20.19
CA ILE A 237 -12.63 5.88 -21.20
C ILE A 237 -13.76 4.88 -21.39
N GLU A 238 -14.19 4.70 -22.64
CA GLU A 238 -15.30 3.81 -23.01
C GLU A 238 -14.78 2.41 -23.30
N ARG A 239 -13.65 2.32 -24.02
CA ARG A 239 -12.99 1.07 -24.41
C ARG A 239 -11.57 1.32 -24.92
N VAL A 240 -10.78 0.26 -24.98
CA VAL A 240 -9.46 0.22 -25.62
C VAL A 240 -9.47 -0.86 -26.68
N GLU A 241 -9.11 -0.53 -27.92
CA GLU A 241 -8.91 -1.50 -29.00
C GLU A 241 -7.48 -1.35 -29.52
N GLU A 242 -6.70 -2.43 -29.46
CA GLU A 242 -5.30 -2.44 -29.86
C GLU A 242 -4.51 -1.28 -29.25
N ASN A 243 -4.11 -0.30 -30.06
CA ASN A 243 -3.35 0.88 -29.68
C ASN A 243 -4.19 2.16 -29.61
N VAL A 244 -5.52 2.06 -29.64
CA VAL A 244 -6.45 3.20 -29.65
C VAL A 244 -7.31 3.21 -28.39
N VAL A 245 -7.30 4.34 -27.69
CA VAL A 245 -8.15 4.61 -26.53
C VAL A 245 -9.34 5.46 -26.97
N TYR A 246 -10.54 4.95 -26.71
CA TYR A 246 -11.80 5.61 -27.03
C TYR A 246 -12.30 6.33 -25.79
N ILE A 247 -12.40 7.65 -25.89
CA ILE A 247 -12.95 8.52 -24.86
C ILE A 247 -14.15 9.26 -25.44
N THR A 248 -15.00 9.82 -24.60
CA THR A 248 -16.22 10.48 -25.07
C THR A 248 -15.94 11.57 -26.11
N GLY A 249 -16.37 11.32 -27.35
CA GLY A 249 -16.22 12.23 -28.49
C GLY A 249 -14.83 12.27 -29.15
N ARG A 250 -13.86 11.43 -28.75
CA ARG A 250 -12.51 11.44 -29.33
C ARG A 250 -11.81 10.08 -29.26
N GLN A 251 -10.87 9.86 -30.18
CA GLN A 251 -9.95 8.72 -30.15
C GLN A 251 -8.51 9.21 -29.96
N ILE A 252 -7.73 8.44 -29.19
CA ILE A 252 -6.31 8.71 -28.96
C ILE A 252 -5.54 7.43 -29.25
N GLU A 253 -4.82 7.40 -30.37
CA GLU A 253 -3.74 6.42 -30.58
C GLU A 253 -2.67 6.60 -29.52
N THR A 254 -2.13 5.53 -28.97
CA THR A 254 -1.08 5.49 -27.94
C THR A 254 -0.19 4.27 -28.12
N ASN A 255 1.05 4.32 -27.62
CA ASN A 255 1.93 3.14 -27.60
C ASN A 255 1.92 2.43 -26.25
N ALA A 256 1.47 3.10 -25.19
CA ALA A 256 1.37 2.53 -23.85
C ALA A 256 0.30 3.24 -23.01
N ILE A 257 -0.24 2.50 -22.05
CA ILE A 257 -1.18 2.98 -21.03
C ILE A 257 -0.61 2.59 -19.67
N ILE A 258 -0.42 3.58 -18.79
CA ILE A 258 0.00 3.36 -17.42
C ILE A 258 -1.15 3.74 -16.48
N CYS A 259 -1.76 2.74 -15.87
CA CYS A 259 -2.78 2.91 -14.88
C CYS A 259 -2.14 3.22 -13.52
N ALA A 260 -2.26 4.45 -13.05
CA ALA A 260 -1.94 4.89 -11.69
C ALA A 260 -3.23 5.00 -10.86
N THR A 261 -4.01 3.92 -10.88
CA THR A 261 -5.41 3.87 -10.43
C THR A 261 -5.58 3.28 -9.03
N GLY A 262 -4.48 3.01 -8.34
CA GLY A 262 -4.49 2.52 -6.97
C GLY A 262 -4.48 1.00 -6.90
N TYR A 263 -4.95 0.46 -5.77
CA TYR A 263 -4.81 -0.95 -5.45
C TYR A 263 -6.07 -1.46 -4.75
N ASN A 264 -6.27 -2.77 -4.78
CA ASN A 264 -7.31 -3.45 -4.04
C ASN A 264 -6.73 -4.15 -2.81
N ALA A 265 -7.60 -4.49 -1.85
CA ALA A 265 -7.24 -5.46 -0.83
C ALA A 265 -6.93 -6.81 -1.49
N ASP A 266 -5.88 -7.49 -1.03
CA ASP A 266 -5.61 -8.88 -1.39
C ASP A 266 -6.12 -9.79 -0.27
N LEU A 267 -7.22 -10.48 -0.54
CA LEU A 267 -7.87 -11.40 0.40
C LEU A 267 -7.85 -12.84 -0.15
N SER A 268 -7.03 -13.11 -1.17
CA SER A 268 -6.98 -14.41 -1.85
C SER A 268 -6.66 -15.58 -0.90
N ALA A 269 -5.80 -15.34 0.09
CA ALA A 269 -5.44 -16.34 1.09
C ALA A 269 -6.62 -16.82 1.95
N PHE A 270 -7.73 -16.10 2.01
CA PHE A 270 -8.92 -16.54 2.75
C PHE A 270 -9.76 -17.58 2.01
N GLY A 271 -9.55 -17.76 0.70
CA GLY A 271 -10.25 -18.79 -0.09
C GLY A 271 -11.77 -18.75 0.09
N GLU A 272 -12.31 -19.81 0.69
CA GLU A 272 -13.75 -19.98 0.97
C GLU A 272 -14.25 -19.17 2.17
N MET A 273 -13.36 -18.65 3.02
CA MET A 273 -13.75 -17.73 4.09
C MET A 273 -14.17 -16.38 3.50
N GLU A 274 -15.48 -16.14 3.44
CA GLU A 274 -16.03 -14.88 2.93
C GLU A 274 -15.77 -13.73 3.90
N ILE A 275 -14.67 -12.99 3.68
CA ILE A 275 -14.41 -11.73 4.38
C ILE A 275 -15.29 -10.64 3.77
N PRO A 276 -16.25 -10.04 4.51
CA PRO A 276 -17.07 -8.98 3.98
C PRO A 276 -16.22 -7.78 3.59
N THR A 277 -16.49 -7.20 2.43
CA THR A 277 -15.83 -5.98 1.96
C THR A 277 -16.82 -4.86 1.74
N ASP A 278 -16.39 -3.62 1.98
CA ASP A 278 -17.19 -2.44 1.68
C ASP A 278 -17.47 -2.35 0.18
N LYS A 279 -18.72 -2.09 -0.20
CA LYS A 279 -19.14 -2.10 -1.61
C LYS A 279 -18.37 -1.10 -2.47
N ARG A 280 -17.95 0.03 -1.89
CA ARG A 280 -17.28 1.14 -2.58
C ARG A 280 -15.76 0.97 -2.55
N THR A 281 -15.17 0.71 -1.38
CA THR A 281 -13.71 0.68 -1.24
C THR A 281 -13.11 -0.69 -1.54
N LYS A 282 -13.91 -1.77 -1.45
CA LYS A 282 -13.47 -3.17 -1.58
C LYS A 282 -12.46 -3.61 -0.52
N PHE A 283 -12.32 -2.85 0.57
CA PHE A 283 -11.53 -3.24 1.74
C PHE A 283 -12.39 -4.00 2.76
N PRO A 284 -11.78 -4.82 3.65
CA PRO A 284 -12.49 -5.53 4.70
C PRO A 284 -13.38 -4.62 5.56
N VAL A 285 -14.57 -5.11 5.92
CA VAL A 285 -15.42 -4.47 6.92
C VAL A 285 -14.91 -4.86 8.30
N ILE A 286 -14.53 -3.85 9.08
CA ILE A 286 -13.87 -4.04 10.38
C ILE A 286 -14.56 -3.25 11.49
N THR A 287 -14.35 -3.70 12.73
CA THR A 287 -14.76 -2.99 13.95
C THR A 287 -13.84 -1.82 14.27
N SER A 288 -14.16 -1.07 15.32
CA SER A 288 -13.32 0.03 15.85
C SER A 288 -11.97 -0.44 16.40
N SER A 289 -11.79 -1.73 16.70
CA SER A 289 -10.50 -2.34 17.07
C SER A 289 -9.74 -2.94 15.88
N ALA A 290 -10.26 -2.77 14.66
CA ALA A 290 -9.76 -3.36 13.42
C ALA A 290 -9.93 -4.89 13.33
N GLU A 291 -10.85 -5.46 14.10
CA GLU A 291 -11.27 -6.85 13.96
C GLU A 291 -12.22 -7.01 12.77
N SER A 292 -12.19 -8.16 12.11
CA SER A 292 -13.18 -8.58 11.12
C SER A 292 -14.59 -8.52 11.70
N SER A 293 -15.55 -8.02 10.91
CA SER A 293 -16.96 -8.01 11.34
C SER A 293 -17.60 -9.39 11.40
N SER A 294 -17.02 -10.40 10.74
CA SER A 294 -17.60 -11.74 10.61
C SER A 294 -16.82 -12.84 11.30
N TYR A 295 -15.55 -12.60 11.64
CA TYR A 295 -14.68 -13.63 12.21
C TYR A 295 -13.98 -13.09 13.45
N SER A 296 -14.33 -13.66 14.61
CA SER A 296 -13.65 -13.32 15.85
C SER A 296 -12.17 -13.67 15.76
N ASP A 297 -11.33 -12.84 16.37
CA ASP A 297 -9.89 -13.05 16.49
C ASP A 297 -9.12 -12.98 15.16
N LEU A 298 -9.78 -12.48 14.11
CA LEU A 298 -9.16 -12.06 12.86
C LEU A 298 -9.11 -10.54 12.84
N PHE A 299 -7.91 -9.98 12.82
CA PHE A 299 -7.69 -8.54 12.79
C PHE A 299 -6.98 -8.13 11.51
N PHE A 300 -7.11 -6.86 11.15
CA PHE A 300 -6.39 -6.24 10.03
C PHE A 300 -5.53 -5.09 10.54
N ALA A 301 -4.40 -4.85 9.87
CA ALA A 301 -3.51 -3.72 10.16
C ALA A 301 -3.06 -3.01 8.89
N GLY A 302 -2.54 -1.80 9.08
CA GLY A 302 -2.08 -0.97 7.99
C GLY A 302 -3.23 -0.63 7.03
N PRO A 303 -2.97 -0.60 5.72
CA PRO A 303 -4.00 -0.25 4.75
C PRO A 303 -5.21 -1.17 4.66
N LEU A 304 -5.07 -2.44 5.04
CA LEU A 304 -6.20 -3.38 5.05
C LEU A 304 -7.19 -3.05 6.17
N ALA A 305 -6.75 -2.35 7.22
CA ALA A 305 -7.60 -1.79 8.26
C ALA A 305 -8.26 -0.46 7.83
N TYR A 306 -8.82 -0.41 6.63
CA TYR A 306 -9.34 0.82 6.05
C TYR A 306 -10.54 1.38 6.84
N ARG A 307 -10.42 2.62 7.31
CA ARG A 307 -11.54 3.40 7.88
C ARG A 307 -11.78 4.68 7.09
N LYS A 308 -10.68 5.31 6.69
CA LYS A 308 -10.59 6.54 5.89
C LYS A 308 -9.24 6.55 5.20
N ILE A 309 -9.05 7.39 4.19
CA ILE A 309 -7.80 7.37 3.41
C ILE A 309 -6.55 7.55 4.30
N SER A 310 -6.60 8.41 5.31
CA SER A 310 -5.46 8.58 6.22
C SER A 310 -5.09 7.33 7.02
N SER A 311 -5.99 6.37 7.23
CA SER A 311 -5.67 5.08 7.87
C SER A 311 -4.77 4.18 7.02
N MET A 312 -4.67 4.43 5.71
CA MET A 312 -3.75 3.73 4.81
C MET A 312 -2.33 4.31 4.84
N LEU A 313 -2.15 5.50 5.42
CA LEU A 313 -0.87 6.20 5.50
C LEU A 313 -0.15 5.81 6.79
N ILE A 314 1.19 5.85 6.76
CA ILE A 314 2.03 5.43 7.90
C ILE A 314 1.63 6.12 9.20
N HIS A 315 1.54 7.46 9.21
CA HIS A 315 1.11 8.22 10.39
C HIS A 315 -0.33 7.95 10.86
N GLY A 316 -1.15 7.35 10.01
CA GLY A 316 -2.50 6.94 10.36
C GLY A 316 -2.48 5.64 11.13
N PHE A 317 -1.94 4.58 10.51
CA PHE A 317 -1.86 3.28 11.15
C PHE A 317 -0.90 3.21 12.32
N SER A 318 0.14 4.05 12.33
CA SER A 318 1.05 4.12 13.48
C SER A 318 0.35 4.52 14.78
N LYS A 319 -0.83 5.14 14.70
CA LYS A 319 -1.62 5.53 15.88
C LYS A 319 -2.58 4.45 16.36
N PHE A 320 -3.09 3.58 15.50
CA PHE A 320 -4.14 2.62 15.87
C PHE A 320 -3.65 1.17 16.00
N VAL A 321 -2.55 0.81 15.35
CA VAL A 321 -1.97 -0.54 15.50
C VAL A 321 -1.67 -0.89 16.96
N PRO A 322 -1.11 0.01 17.81
CA PRO A 322 -0.92 -0.29 19.23
C PRO A 322 -2.23 -0.62 19.96
N ASP A 323 -3.32 0.08 19.65
CA ASP A 323 -4.64 -0.18 20.24
C ASP A 323 -5.20 -1.54 19.80
N THR A 324 -5.03 -1.90 18.52
CA THR A 324 -5.40 -3.22 18.00
C THR A 324 -4.63 -4.34 18.73
N VAL A 325 -3.32 -4.18 18.92
CA VAL A 325 -2.50 -5.17 19.66
C VAL A 325 -2.90 -5.26 21.12
N LYS A 326 -3.24 -4.14 21.76
CA LYS A 326 -3.77 -4.12 23.13
C LYS A 326 -5.08 -4.89 23.25
N GLU A 327 -5.99 -4.75 22.29
CA GLU A 327 -7.22 -5.53 22.25
C GLU A 327 -6.94 -7.02 22.09
N ILE A 328 -6.02 -7.39 21.19
CA ILE A 328 -5.56 -8.78 21.03
C ILE A 328 -5.03 -9.33 22.35
N LYS A 329 -4.20 -8.57 23.08
CA LYS A 329 -3.68 -8.98 24.40
C LYS A 329 -4.79 -9.26 25.40
N ASN A 330 -5.79 -8.39 25.47
CA ASN A 330 -6.92 -8.54 26.39
C ASN A 330 -7.67 -9.85 26.12
N ARG A 331 -7.92 -10.17 24.84
CA ARG A 331 -8.57 -11.42 24.46
C ARG A 331 -7.78 -12.67 24.81
N ILE A 332 -6.48 -12.67 24.49
CA ILE A 332 -5.59 -13.79 24.83
C ILE A 332 -5.55 -14.02 26.34
N THR A 333 -5.66 -12.95 27.14
CA THR A 333 -5.64 -13.05 28.61
C THR A 333 -6.98 -13.56 29.16
N ASN A 334 -8.11 -13.06 28.65
CA ASN A 334 -9.44 -13.49 29.08
C ASN A 334 -9.74 -14.95 28.72
N ASN A 335 -9.24 -15.46 27.59
CA ASN A 335 -9.41 -16.86 27.21
C ASN A 335 -8.53 -17.84 28.03
N LYS A 336 -7.59 -17.33 28.85
CA LYS A 336 -6.75 -18.12 29.77
C LYS A 336 -7.32 -18.19 31.19
N SER A 337 -8.37 -17.41 31.49
CA SER A 337 -9.00 -17.29 32.82
C SER A 337 -10.26 -18.16 32.92
#